data_AF-A0A842JFS2-F1
#
_entry.id   AF-A0A842JFS2-F1
#
_cell.length_a   1.000
_cell.length_b   1.000
_cell.length_c   1.000
_cell.angle_alpha   90.00
_cell.angle_beta   90.00
_cell.angle_gamma   90.00
#
_symmetry.space_group_name_H-M   'P 1'
#
loop_
_entity.id
_entity.type
_entity.pdbx_description
1 polymer ?
#
loop_
_entity_poly.entity_id
_entity_poly.type
_entity_poly.pdbx_seq_one_letter_code
_entity_poly.pdbx_strand_id
1 'polypeptide(L)'
;MFHRTYRKVDSRSSICAKRKNLEVPFLPLLLTALLMLTGFPTVAHAQESGLSFNSVDSIVADAQEQRDEKGVSAQEQETLDNFESASTRNEDSATDAFAAVQQRTNTALQATTPRATEVFVFRIKVTADDLSFSIPTSGGGLGQPYVWWITWGDTTQQYTSGTGSSAGIEHTYFSPGVYRITITPYGSTNRAAWLAAFGFSADDEGANAQANRDKMYDVESPLTPSMTRDVAASTVPHDEWRYTFSRCRNLTLEAGFTFSDEWNSITAVGDNFASDMFSGCEALIMNGDFNLPQNLTSVGDNFAGNMFAGCDGDAFTMNGVFNLPQNLANAGDGFASNVFEGCSGNAFTMNDAFNLPQNLGSVGDRFASNMFSRAGGPSFQVNEVFAFSRFDSSVLNQTGMFEGAFQELASTTPTQSRLAQDIIGDPDYVPTTARGTFTGSDCFSDRAYIAVSWGGDGISRDITISFDTASQGLACTNPPGDVIIERDTAVAKPAPDPHVDGYAFDNWYTTSSFDAVWDFSNTCSDAMTLYARFVPLDTPAPAPNSDTPSRQTLARTGDAGMFGGLALAGTAGVALAFMALARAKRKAKDL
;
A
#
# COMPACT_ATOMS: atom_id res chain seq x y z
N MET A 1 -40.52 44.66 -51.31
CA MET A 1 -41.90 45.07 -51.61
C MET A 1 -42.80 43.94 -51.12
N PHE A 2 -43.33 44.05 -49.90
CA PHE A 2 -44.73 44.45 -49.60
C PHE A 2 -45.74 43.42 -50.15
N HIS A 3 -46.62 42.76 -49.39
CA HIS A 3 -47.40 43.26 -48.25
C HIS A 3 -48.08 42.11 -47.44
N ARG A 4 -48.18 42.34 -46.11
CA ARG A 4 -49.10 41.85 -45.05
C ARG A 4 -50.45 41.26 -45.52
N THR A 5 -51.17 40.40 -44.78
CA THR A 5 -51.86 40.74 -43.50
C THR A 5 -52.53 39.53 -42.81
N TYR A 6 -52.43 39.52 -41.48
CA TYR A 6 -53.21 38.84 -40.43
C TYR A 6 -54.74 38.65 -40.68
N ARG A 7 -55.30 37.54 -40.15
CA ARG A 7 -56.48 37.59 -39.23
C ARG A 7 -56.67 36.29 -38.41
N LYS A 8 -56.52 36.44 -37.09
CA LYS A 8 -57.08 35.62 -36.01
C LYS A 8 -58.59 35.93 -35.88
N VAL A 9 -59.39 34.98 -35.40
CA VAL A 9 -60.50 35.12 -34.40
C VAL A 9 -61.47 33.93 -34.49
N ASP A 10 -61.53 33.18 -33.38
CA ASP A 10 -62.67 32.59 -32.65
C ASP A 10 -63.80 31.85 -33.41
N SER A 11 -64.39 30.76 -32.95
CA SER A 11 -64.80 30.43 -31.57
C SER A 11 -65.42 29.03 -31.53
N ARG A 12 -65.12 28.32 -30.43
CA ARG A 12 -66.01 27.53 -29.55
C ARG A 12 -66.73 26.25 -30.04
N SER A 13 -66.71 25.33 -29.05
CA SER A 13 -67.62 24.22 -28.79
C SER A 13 -67.27 22.94 -29.55
N SER A 14 -67.07 21.80 -28.93
CA SER A 14 -67.70 21.27 -27.74
C SER A 14 -66.86 20.08 -27.26
N ILE A 15 -66.16 20.18 -26.12
CA ILE A 15 -65.68 19.02 -25.34
C ILE A 15 -65.34 19.42 -23.88
N CYS A 16 -65.14 20.71 -23.56
CA CYS A 16 -64.76 21.16 -22.20
C CYS A 16 -65.91 21.35 -21.16
N ALA A 17 -67.01 20.59 -21.21
CA ALA A 17 -68.14 20.84 -20.29
C ALA A 17 -68.33 19.83 -19.14
N LYS A 18 -67.53 18.76 -19.03
CA LYS A 18 -67.64 17.81 -17.90
C LYS A 18 -66.29 17.20 -17.54
N ARG A 19 -65.52 17.88 -16.70
CA ARG A 19 -64.52 17.31 -15.77
C ARG A 19 -64.07 18.42 -14.83
N LYS A 20 -64.98 18.84 -13.94
CA LYS A 20 -64.59 19.55 -12.71
C LYS A 20 -64.24 18.46 -11.69
N ASN A 21 -63.08 18.61 -11.06
CA ASN A 21 -62.58 17.83 -9.92
C ASN A 21 -62.03 16.43 -10.21
N LEU A 22 -60.92 16.33 -10.95
CA LEU A 22 -59.94 15.28 -10.68
C LEU A 22 -58.66 15.96 -10.18
N GLU A 23 -58.45 15.98 -8.86
CA GLU A 23 -57.10 16.11 -8.30
C GLU A 23 -56.38 14.82 -8.67
N VAL A 24 -55.56 14.85 -9.72
CA VAL A 24 -54.72 13.71 -10.11
C VAL A 24 -53.41 13.83 -9.33
N PRO A 25 -53.13 12.98 -8.33
CA PRO A 25 -51.92 13.09 -7.50
C PRO A 25 -50.61 12.79 -8.26
N PHE A 26 -50.71 12.39 -9.54
CA PHE A 26 -49.58 11.94 -10.35
C PHE A 26 -49.06 12.96 -11.37
N LEU A 27 -49.71 14.12 -11.52
CA LEU A 27 -49.28 15.17 -12.45
C LEU A 27 -47.89 15.78 -12.12
N PRO A 28 -47.50 15.94 -10.83
CA PRO A 28 -46.15 16.41 -10.48
C PRO A 28 -45.06 15.40 -10.86
N LEU A 29 -45.32 14.10 -10.69
CA LEU A 29 -44.41 13.02 -11.10
C LEU A 29 -44.27 12.95 -12.63
N LEU A 30 -45.35 13.19 -13.36
CA LEU A 30 -45.38 13.22 -14.82
C LEU A 30 -44.55 14.39 -15.39
N LEU A 31 -44.62 15.57 -14.75
CA LEU A 31 -43.83 16.74 -15.14
C LEU A 31 -42.33 16.55 -14.82
N THR A 32 -42.03 15.84 -13.72
CA THR A 32 -40.66 15.49 -13.34
C THR A 32 -40.03 14.50 -14.33
N ALA A 33 -40.81 13.52 -14.80
CA ALA A 33 -40.38 12.58 -15.84
C ALA A 33 -40.14 13.28 -17.19
N LEU A 34 -40.97 14.27 -17.56
CA LEU A 34 -40.79 15.07 -18.78
C LEU A 34 -39.53 15.95 -18.74
N LEU A 35 -39.19 16.51 -17.57
CA LEU A 35 -37.99 17.33 -17.37
C LEU A 35 -36.71 16.49 -17.44
N MET A 36 -36.75 15.25 -16.95
CA MET A 36 -35.64 14.29 -17.04
C MET A 36 -35.35 13.84 -18.49
N LEU A 37 -36.37 13.79 -19.34
CA LEU A 37 -36.26 13.37 -20.74
C LEU A 37 -35.63 14.42 -21.68
N THR A 38 -35.58 15.70 -21.31
CA THR A 38 -35.15 16.79 -22.22
C THR A 38 -33.77 17.37 -21.94
N GLY A 39 -33.10 16.99 -20.84
CA GLY A 39 -31.67 17.25 -20.64
C GLY A 39 -31.23 18.72 -20.60
N PHE A 40 -32.06 19.66 -20.11
CA PHE A 40 -31.67 21.07 -19.99
C PHE A 40 -31.28 21.45 -18.53
N PRO A 41 -30.10 22.06 -18.27
CA PRO A 41 -29.59 22.31 -16.90
C PRO A 41 -30.20 23.51 -16.15
N THR A 42 -31.17 24.24 -16.70
CA THR A 42 -31.56 25.56 -16.17
C THR A 42 -33.00 25.61 -15.66
N VAL A 43 -33.38 24.76 -14.69
CA VAL A 43 -34.57 25.02 -13.84
C VAL A 43 -34.37 24.48 -12.41
N ALA A 44 -33.16 24.57 -11.86
CA ALA A 44 -32.93 24.25 -10.44
C ALA A 44 -33.41 25.35 -9.46
N HIS A 45 -34.10 26.40 -9.93
CA HIS A 45 -34.47 27.57 -9.12
C HIS A 45 -35.98 27.87 -9.02
N ALA A 46 -36.85 26.88 -9.26
CA ALA A 46 -38.31 27.07 -9.17
C ALA A 46 -38.98 26.35 -7.98
N GLN A 47 -38.21 25.96 -6.95
CA GLN A 47 -38.75 25.22 -5.80
C GLN A 47 -39.18 26.10 -4.60
N GLU A 48 -39.12 27.44 -4.71
CA GLU A 48 -39.46 28.35 -3.59
C GLU A 48 -40.62 29.33 -3.81
N SER A 49 -41.37 29.28 -4.93
CA SER A 49 -42.57 30.12 -5.06
C SER A 49 -43.75 29.33 -5.61
N GLY A 50 -44.81 29.23 -4.81
CA GLY A 50 -46.05 28.57 -5.19
C GLY A 50 -46.62 29.17 -6.48
N LEU A 51 -46.59 28.40 -7.56
CA LEU A 51 -47.13 28.79 -8.85
C LEU A 51 -48.57 28.27 -9.02
N SER A 52 -49.43 29.18 -9.47
CA SER A 52 -50.84 28.95 -9.81
C SER A 52 -50.99 28.40 -11.24
N PHE A 53 -52.03 27.59 -11.45
CA PHE A 53 -52.36 26.83 -12.68
C PHE A 53 -52.29 27.61 -14.01
N ASN A 54 -52.37 28.94 -14.00
CA ASN A 54 -52.30 29.76 -15.22
C ASN A 54 -50.88 29.82 -15.85
N SER A 55 -49.84 29.30 -15.18
CA SER A 55 -48.46 29.34 -15.67
C SER A 55 -48.02 28.12 -16.49
N VAL A 56 -48.77 27.01 -16.46
CA VAL A 56 -48.38 25.76 -17.14
C VAL A 56 -48.66 25.84 -18.64
N ASP A 57 -49.79 26.44 -19.02
CA ASP A 57 -50.16 26.63 -20.44
C ASP A 57 -49.19 27.56 -21.18
N SER A 58 -48.55 28.52 -20.48
CA SER A 58 -47.54 29.40 -21.11
C SER A 58 -46.18 28.72 -21.28
N ILE A 59 -45.80 27.83 -20.36
CA ILE A 59 -44.54 27.07 -20.44
C ILE A 59 -44.64 25.99 -21.53
N VAL A 60 -45.80 25.36 -21.68
CA VAL A 60 -46.08 24.41 -22.75
C VAL A 60 -46.07 25.12 -24.11
N ALA A 61 -46.62 26.33 -24.21
CA ALA A 61 -46.60 27.12 -25.44
C ALA A 61 -45.17 27.54 -25.86
N ASP A 62 -44.34 28.02 -24.91
CA ASP A 62 -42.94 28.39 -25.17
C ASP A 62 -42.08 27.16 -25.57
N ALA A 63 -42.35 26.00 -24.98
CA ALA A 63 -41.68 24.74 -25.32
C ALA A 63 -42.16 24.14 -26.66
N GLN A 64 -43.37 24.47 -27.12
CA GLN A 64 -43.87 24.10 -28.45
C GLN A 64 -43.25 25.02 -29.52
N GLU A 65 -43.18 26.33 -29.27
CA GLU A 65 -42.67 27.32 -30.23
C GLU A 65 -41.16 27.19 -30.46
N GLN A 66 -40.38 26.74 -29.46
CA GLN A 66 -38.95 26.39 -29.65
C GLN A 66 -38.69 25.00 -30.27
N ARG A 67 -39.71 24.13 -30.39
CA ARG A 67 -39.58 22.76 -30.91
C ARG A 67 -39.86 22.64 -32.41
N ASP A 68 -40.62 23.57 -32.98
CA ASP A 68 -40.88 23.62 -34.43
C ASP A 68 -39.63 23.95 -35.27
N GLU A 69 -38.52 24.38 -34.65
CA GLU A 69 -37.26 24.71 -35.34
C GLU A 69 -36.28 23.53 -35.54
N LYS A 70 -36.45 22.37 -34.88
CA LYS A 70 -35.45 21.28 -34.93
C LYS A 70 -35.89 19.91 -35.47
N GLY A 71 -37.18 19.68 -35.69
CA GLY A 71 -37.68 18.43 -36.24
C GLY A 71 -37.62 17.26 -35.24
N VAL A 72 -38.74 16.57 -35.09
CA VAL A 72 -38.92 15.42 -34.18
C VAL A 72 -38.58 14.13 -34.92
N SER A 73 -37.89 13.18 -34.27
CA SER A 73 -37.66 11.86 -34.88
C SER A 73 -38.97 11.06 -34.94
N ALA A 74 -39.16 10.22 -35.95
CA ALA A 74 -40.40 9.44 -36.13
C ALA A 74 -40.78 8.59 -34.91
N GLN A 75 -39.77 8.22 -34.11
CA GLN A 75 -39.89 7.38 -32.92
C GLN A 75 -40.42 8.17 -31.71
N GLU A 76 -40.09 9.46 -31.60
CA GLU A 76 -40.61 10.35 -30.56
C GLU A 76 -42.07 10.74 -30.84
N GLN A 77 -42.43 10.91 -32.11
CA GLN A 77 -43.80 11.18 -32.55
C GLN A 77 -44.73 9.97 -32.26
N GLU A 78 -44.27 8.75 -32.54
CA GLU A 78 -44.99 7.51 -32.23
C GLU A 78 -45.19 7.33 -30.71
N THR A 79 -44.23 7.79 -29.90
CA THR A 79 -44.33 7.73 -28.43
C THR A 79 -45.37 8.70 -27.89
N LEU A 80 -45.48 9.90 -28.49
CA LEU A 80 -46.50 10.89 -28.13
C LEU A 80 -47.91 10.44 -28.52
N ASP A 81 -48.09 9.93 -29.74
CA ASP A 81 -49.40 9.49 -30.26
C ASP A 81 -49.96 8.31 -29.44
N ASN A 82 -49.07 7.43 -28.96
CA ASN A 82 -49.42 6.33 -28.08
C ASN A 82 -49.81 6.79 -26.67
N PHE A 83 -49.18 7.86 -26.15
CA PHE A 83 -49.53 8.47 -24.87
C PHE A 83 -50.91 9.15 -24.91
N GLU A 84 -51.21 9.83 -26.02
CA GLU A 84 -52.49 10.48 -26.24
C GLU A 84 -53.63 9.46 -26.30
N SER A 85 -53.40 8.31 -26.96
CA SER A 85 -54.31 7.17 -26.98
C SER A 85 -54.56 6.55 -25.60
N ALA A 86 -53.55 6.49 -24.72
CA ALA A 86 -53.69 5.92 -23.38
C ALA A 86 -54.52 6.82 -22.43
N SER A 87 -54.44 8.14 -22.60
CA SER A 87 -55.18 9.12 -21.78
C SER A 87 -56.71 9.06 -21.91
N THR A 88 -57.23 8.31 -22.90
CA THR A 88 -58.66 8.25 -23.23
C THR A 88 -59.42 7.06 -22.62
N ARG A 89 -58.75 6.14 -21.90
CA ARG A 89 -59.38 4.93 -21.31
C ARG A 89 -59.44 5.01 -19.76
N ASN A 90 -60.53 4.48 -19.18
CA ASN A 90 -60.92 4.56 -17.77
C ASN A 90 -59.82 4.14 -16.76
N GLU A 91 -59.98 4.59 -15.51
CA GLU A 91 -59.00 4.58 -14.40
C GLU A 91 -58.37 3.22 -14.05
N ASP A 92 -59.11 2.10 -14.14
CA ASP A 92 -58.51 0.76 -13.93
C ASP A 92 -57.47 0.42 -15.00
N SER A 93 -57.63 0.96 -16.22
CA SER A 93 -56.66 0.83 -17.29
C SER A 93 -55.51 1.82 -17.20
N ALA A 94 -55.57 2.83 -16.32
CA ALA A 94 -54.49 3.80 -16.16
C ALA A 94 -53.36 3.21 -15.30
N THR A 95 -53.67 2.39 -14.29
CA THR A 95 -52.66 1.64 -13.52
C THR A 95 -52.04 0.53 -14.35
N ASP A 96 -52.83 -0.19 -15.16
CA ASP A 96 -52.33 -1.19 -16.10
C ASP A 96 -51.56 -0.55 -17.27
N ALA A 97 -51.99 0.63 -17.76
CA ALA A 97 -51.26 1.40 -18.75
C ALA A 97 -49.99 2.00 -18.15
N PHE A 98 -49.98 2.41 -16.88
CA PHE A 98 -48.78 2.86 -16.18
C PHE A 98 -47.81 1.70 -15.94
N ALA A 99 -48.29 0.52 -15.56
CA ALA A 99 -47.47 -0.68 -15.46
C ALA A 99 -46.93 -1.12 -16.84
N ALA A 100 -47.75 -1.03 -17.90
CA ALA A 100 -47.34 -1.35 -19.26
C ALA A 100 -46.40 -0.29 -19.86
N VAL A 101 -46.56 1.00 -19.54
CA VAL A 101 -45.66 2.08 -19.90
C VAL A 101 -44.38 1.98 -19.07
N GLN A 102 -44.42 1.67 -17.78
CA GLN A 102 -43.23 1.39 -16.98
C GLN A 102 -42.48 0.18 -17.53
N GLN A 103 -43.19 -0.89 -17.87
CA GLN A 103 -42.60 -2.09 -18.48
C GLN A 103 -42.03 -1.79 -19.87
N ARG A 104 -42.74 -1.04 -20.73
CA ARG A 104 -42.26 -0.66 -22.07
C ARG A 104 -41.21 0.44 -22.06
N THR A 105 -41.19 1.31 -21.04
CA THR A 105 -40.14 2.31 -20.80
C THR A 105 -38.91 1.62 -20.25
N ASN A 106 -39.07 0.62 -19.37
CA ASN A 106 -37.99 -0.30 -19.00
C ASN A 106 -37.50 -1.09 -20.23
N THR A 107 -38.39 -1.47 -21.17
CA THR A 107 -38.03 -2.09 -22.46
C THR A 107 -37.38 -1.09 -23.43
N ALA A 108 -37.75 0.20 -23.41
CA ALA A 108 -37.15 1.24 -24.25
C ALA A 108 -35.80 1.76 -23.69
N LEU A 109 -35.64 1.75 -22.36
CA LEU A 109 -34.36 1.89 -21.66
C LEU A 109 -33.40 0.70 -21.95
N GLN A 110 -33.90 -0.41 -22.53
CA GLN A 110 -33.05 -1.44 -23.14
C GLN A 110 -32.29 -0.96 -24.39
N ALA A 111 -32.43 0.31 -24.80
CA ALA A 111 -31.47 0.96 -25.69
C ALA A 111 -30.05 1.07 -25.09
N THR A 112 -29.87 0.74 -23.81
CA THR A 112 -28.56 0.36 -23.27
C THR A 112 -28.55 -1.13 -22.98
N THR A 113 -27.70 -1.85 -23.72
CA THR A 113 -27.50 -3.30 -23.59
C THR A 113 -26.89 -3.61 -22.22
N PRO A 114 -27.32 -4.66 -21.50
CA PRO A 114 -26.57 -5.16 -20.35
C PRO A 114 -25.14 -5.44 -20.80
N ARG A 115 -24.15 -4.97 -20.03
CA ARG A 115 -22.75 -5.33 -20.28
C ARG A 115 -22.56 -6.75 -19.77
N ALA A 116 -22.92 -7.74 -20.60
CA ALA A 116 -22.90 -9.16 -20.24
C ALA A 116 -21.53 -9.68 -19.78
N THR A 117 -20.45 -8.93 -20.04
CA THR A 117 -19.08 -9.20 -19.59
C THR A 117 -18.79 -8.75 -18.15
N GLU A 118 -19.71 -8.06 -17.48
CA GLU A 118 -19.51 -7.45 -16.17
C GLU A 118 -20.44 -8.06 -15.12
N VAL A 119 -20.49 -9.39 -15.01
CA VAL A 119 -21.39 -10.06 -14.05
C VAL A 119 -20.64 -10.44 -12.79
N PHE A 120 -21.19 -10.10 -11.62
CA PHE A 120 -20.68 -10.59 -10.34
C PHE A 120 -21.58 -11.69 -9.76
N VAL A 121 -20.97 -12.82 -9.45
CA VAL A 121 -21.63 -13.99 -8.91
C VAL A 121 -20.94 -14.41 -7.62
N PHE A 122 -21.75 -14.61 -6.59
CA PHE A 122 -21.34 -15.13 -5.30
C PHE A 122 -22.47 -15.96 -4.69
N ARG A 123 -22.13 -16.75 -3.69
CA ARG A 123 -23.10 -17.53 -2.91
C ARG A 123 -23.13 -17.05 -1.48
N ILE A 124 -24.34 -17.02 -0.95
CA ILE A 124 -24.59 -16.79 0.46
C ILE A 124 -25.23 -18.01 1.09
N LYS A 125 -25.10 -18.13 2.40
CA LYS A 125 -25.80 -19.10 3.22
C LYS A 125 -26.65 -18.36 4.25
N VAL A 126 -27.96 -18.57 4.20
CA VAL A 126 -28.92 -18.03 5.18
C VAL A 126 -29.45 -19.15 6.06
N THR A 127 -29.75 -18.82 7.32
CA THR A 127 -30.16 -19.79 8.35
C THR A 127 -31.61 -19.57 8.75
N ALA A 128 -32.16 -20.47 9.57
CA ALA A 128 -33.55 -20.31 10.04
C ALA A 128 -33.72 -19.12 10.99
N ASP A 129 -32.64 -18.70 11.66
CA ASP A 129 -32.64 -17.57 12.59
C ASP A 129 -32.54 -16.22 11.86
N ASP A 130 -31.99 -16.22 10.65
CA ASP A 130 -31.81 -15.03 9.83
C ASP A 130 -31.91 -15.37 8.34
N LEU A 131 -33.08 -15.05 7.78
CA LEU A 131 -33.46 -15.29 6.39
C LEU A 131 -33.22 -14.09 5.47
N SER A 132 -32.61 -13.00 5.94
CA SER A 132 -32.34 -11.83 5.09
C SER A 132 -30.91 -11.83 4.56
N PHE A 133 -30.66 -11.06 3.51
CA PHE A 133 -29.32 -10.66 3.10
C PHE A 133 -29.39 -9.32 2.40
N SER A 134 -28.41 -8.46 2.65
CA SER A 134 -28.31 -7.14 2.01
C SER A 134 -27.06 -7.05 1.15
N ILE A 135 -27.24 -6.70 -0.13
CA ILE A 135 -26.12 -6.38 -1.03
C ILE A 135 -25.58 -4.98 -0.67
N PRO A 136 -24.28 -4.81 -0.40
CA PRO A 136 -23.72 -3.49 -0.13
C PRO A 136 -23.83 -2.55 -1.34
N THR A 137 -24.10 -1.26 -1.08
CA THR A 137 -24.24 -0.23 -2.15
C THR A 137 -23.42 1.03 -1.93
N SER A 138 -22.79 1.19 -0.75
CA SER A 138 -22.16 2.45 -0.34
C SER A 138 -20.69 2.33 0.03
N GLY A 139 -20.01 1.21 -0.25
CA GLY A 139 -18.66 0.88 0.21
C GLY A 139 -17.78 2.09 0.56
N GLY A 140 -17.63 2.37 1.87
CA GLY A 140 -16.78 3.43 2.43
C GLY A 140 -17.15 4.88 2.10
N GLY A 141 -18.22 5.14 1.33
CA GLY A 141 -18.68 6.47 0.95
C GLY A 141 -20.13 6.46 0.47
N LEU A 142 -21.03 7.02 1.28
CA LEU A 142 -22.43 7.26 0.89
C LEU A 142 -22.47 8.11 -0.39
N GLY A 143 -23.34 7.77 -1.35
CA GLY A 143 -23.57 8.67 -2.50
C GLY A 143 -23.31 8.12 -3.91
N GLN A 144 -22.76 6.90 -4.08
CA GLN A 144 -22.50 6.39 -5.43
C GLN A 144 -23.81 5.93 -6.13
N PRO A 145 -24.15 6.44 -7.32
CA PRO A 145 -25.31 5.98 -8.06
C PRO A 145 -25.09 4.57 -8.60
N TYR A 146 -26.07 3.69 -8.41
CA TYR A 146 -26.07 2.33 -8.94
C TYR A 146 -27.32 2.09 -9.80
N VAL A 147 -27.20 1.18 -10.75
CA VAL A 147 -28.29 0.67 -11.58
C VAL A 147 -28.01 -0.79 -11.89
N TRP A 148 -28.75 -1.71 -11.29
CA TRP A 148 -28.46 -3.14 -11.29
C TRP A 148 -29.68 -3.99 -11.62
N TRP A 149 -29.41 -5.11 -12.29
CA TRP A 149 -30.29 -6.25 -12.37
C TRP A 149 -29.76 -7.35 -11.46
N ILE A 150 -30.53 -7.76 -10.46
CA ILE A 150 -30.15 -8.76 -9.46
C ILE A 150 -31.01 -10.00 -9.65
N THR A 151 -30.37 -11.17 -9.65
CA THR A 151 -31.03 -12.47 -9.49
C THR A 151 -30.63 -13.04 -8.15
N TRP A 152 -31.59 -13.27 -7.26
CA TRP A 152 -31.34 -13.64 -5.86
C TRP A 152 -31.11 -15.15 -5.65
N GLY A 153 -31.31 -15.97 -6.68
CA GLY A 153 -31.11 -17.42 -6.60
C GLY A 153 -32.32 -18.20 -6.06
N ASP A 154 -33.43 -17.52 -5.74
CA ASP A 154 -34.69 -18.12 -5.27
C ASP A 154 -35.86 -17.90 -6.26
N THR A 155 -35.53 -17.76 -7.55
CA THR A 155 -36.41 -17.35 -8.67
C THR A 155 -36.80 -15.88 -8.69
N THR A 156 -36.52 -15.11 -7.63
CA THR A 156 -36.78 -13.67 -7.63
C THR A 156 -35.68 -12.91 -8.38
N GLN A 157 -36.11 -11.86 -9.08
CA GLN A 157 -35.26 -10.96 -9.82
C GLN A 157 -35.70 -9.53 -9.53
N GLN A 158 -34.74 -8.61 -9.47
CA GLN A 158 -34.99 -7.22 -9.12
C GLN A 158 -34.16 -6.30 -10.01
N TYR A 159 -34.84 -5.41 -10.73
CA TYR A 159 -34.21 -4.22 -11.27
C TYR A 159 -34.29 -3.12 -10.22
N THR A 160 -33.16 -2.49 -9.91
CA THR A 160 -33.11 -1.42 -8.93
C THR A 160 -32.07 -0.38 -9.30
N SER A 161 -32.36 0.87 -8.95
CA SER A 161 -31.47 2.00 -9.14
C SER A 161 -31.60 2.95 -7.97
N GLY A 162 -30.52 3.59 -7.59
CA GLY A 162 -30.53 4.55 -6.51
C GLY A 162 -29.15 5.07 -6.20
N THR A 163 -29.02 5.64 -5.02
CA THR A 163 -27.77 6.17 -4.48
C THR A 163 -27.38 5.31 -3.29
N GLY A 164 -26.08 4.95 -3.19
CA GLY A 164 -25.57 4.07 -2.15
C GLY A 164 -25.92 4.52 -0.74
N SER A 165 -26.39 3.56 0.08
CA SER A 165 -26.69 3.73 1.50
C SER A 165 -26.15 2.57 2.34
N SER A 166 -25.96 2.79 3.65
CA SER A 166 -25.49 1.75 4.58
C SER A 166 -26.43 0.55 4.68
N ALA A 167 -27.73 0.73 4.42
CA ALA A 167 -28.71 -0.36 4.43
C ALA A 167 -28.48 -1.40 3.31
N GLY A 168 -27.90 -0.98 2.18
CA GLY A 168 -27.78 -1.81 0.99
C GLY A 168 -29.11 -2.10 0.30
N ILE A 169 -29.14 -3.17 -0.50
CA ILE A 169 -30.36 -3.71 -1.12
C ILE A 169 -30.69 -5.01 -0.41
N GLU A 170 -31.75 -4.99 0.40
CA GLU A 170 -32.18 -6.14 1.20
C GLU A 170 -33.08 -7.09 0.42
N HIS A 171 -32.93 -8.38 0.68
CA HIS A 171 -33.84 -9.45 0.24
C HIS A 171 -34.10 -10.42 1.39
N THR A 172 -35.30 -11.01 1.43
CA THR A 172 -35.69 -12.00 2.44
C THR A 172 -36.09 -13.31 1.77
N TYR A 173 -35.43 -14.40 2.15
CA TYR A 173 -35.66 -15.75 1.61
C TYR A 173 -36.78 -16.47 2.35
N PHE A 174 -37.46 -17.39 1.67
CA PHE A 174 -38.56 -18.17 2.25
C PHE A 174 -38.09 -19.32 3.17
N SER A 175 -36.85 -19.79 2.99
CA SER A 175 -36.31 -20.94 3.70
C SER A 175 -34.79 -20.81 3.90
N PRO A 176 -34.21 -21.48 4.91
CA PRO A 176 -32.75 -21.57 5.02
C PRO A 176 -32.16 -22.31 3.82
N GLY A 177 -30.96 -21.92 3.41
CA GLY A 177 -30.32 -22.52 2.24
C GLY A 177 -29.08 -21.78 1.75
N VAL A 178 -28.50 -22.30 0.69
CA VAL A 178 -27.44 -21.65 -0.08
C VAL A 178 -28.05 -21.06 -1.33
N TYR A 179 -27.81 -19.76 -1.55
CA TYR A 179 -28.39 -19.01 -2.65
C TYR A 179 -27.28 -18.40 -3.51
N ARG A 180 -27.37 -18.62 -4.82
CA ARG A 180 -26.43 -18.08 -5.81
C ARG A 180 -26.97 -16.75 -6.33
N ILE A 181 -26.37 -15.66 -5.89
CA ILE A 181 -26.74 -14.30 -6.27
C ILE A 181 -25.96 -13.90 -7.51
N THR A 182 -26.62 -13.19 -8.43
CA THR A 182 -26.00 -12.62 -9.62
C THR A 182 -26.36 -11.15 -9.73
N ILE A 183 -25.36 -10.28 -9.75
CA ILE A 183 -25.52 -8.85 -9.97
C ILE A 183 -25.02 -8.54 -11.39
N THR A 184 -25.84 -7.82 -12.16
CA THR A 184 -25.51 -7.37 -13.52
C THR A 184 -25.69 -5.85 -13.62
N PRO A 185 -24.69 -5.09 -14.14
CA PRO A 185 -24.78 -3.66 -14.32
C PRO A 185 -25.74 -3.35 -15.42
N TYR A 186 -26.53 -2.30 -15.24
CA TYR A 186 -27.40 -1.83 -16.29
C TYR A 186 -27.18 -0.34 -16.55
N GLY A 187 -26.55 0.01 -17.67
CA GLY A 187 -26.49 1.39 -18.16
C GLY A 187 -25.66 2.41 -17.35
N SER A 188 -25.17 2.10 -16.14
CA SER A 188 -24.31 3.03 -15.39
C SER A 188 -22.88 3.08 -15.95
N THR A 189 -22.39 4.28 -16.24
CA THR A 189 -20.95 4.52 -16.50
C THR A 189 -20.14 4.61 -15.21
N ASN A 190 -20.79 4.67 -14.04
CA ASN A 190 -20.11 4.77 -12.76
C ASN A 190 -19.66 3.39 -12.26
N ARG A 191 -18.37 3.11 -12.42
CA ARG A 191 -17.69 1.89 -11.95
C ARG A 191 -17.50 1.84 -10.43
N ALA A 192 -17.56 2.97 -9.73
CA ALA A 192 -17.34 3.00 -8.28
C ALA A 192 -18.46 2.28 -7.50
N ALA A 193 -19.69 2.30 -8.03
CA ALA A 193 -20.79 1.53 -7.44
C ALA A 193 -20.55 0.01 -7.54
N TRP A 194 -19.87 -0.46 -8.60
CA TRP A 194 -19.53 -1.88 -8.73
C TRP A 194 -18.65 -2.34 -7.59
N LEU A 195 -17.57 -1.62 -7.34
CA LEU A 195 -16.64 -1.89 -6.24
C LEU A 195 -17.37 -2.00 -4.89
N ALA A 196 -18.38 -1.16 -4.66
CA ALA A 196 -19.18 -1.19 -3.44
C ALA A 196 -19.90 -2.52 -3.22
N ALA A 197 -20.28 -3.27 -4.26
CA ALA A 197 -20.93 -4.58 -4.12
C ALA A 197 -19.96 -5.73 -3.77
N PHE A 198 -18.65 -5.54 -4.03
CA PHE A 198 -17.59 -6.50 -3.66
C PHE A 198 -17.05 -6.24 -2.25
N GLY A 199 -17.21 -5.02 -1.75
CA GLY A 199 -16.69 -4.58 -0.46
C GLY A 199 -17.75 -4.67 0.61
N PHE A 200 -17.35 -5.08 1.80
CA PHE A 200 -18.04 -4.57 2.97
C PHE A 200 -17.08 -3.72 3.79
N SER A 201 -17.29 -2.40 3.73
CA SER A 201 -16.43 -1.43 4.41
C SER A 201 -16.48 -1.60 5.93
N ALA A 202 -15.58 -0.95 6.64
CA ALA A 202 -15.44 -1.03 8.10
C ALA A 202 -16.63 -0.46 8.91
N ASP A 203 -17.69 0.02 8.25
CA ASP A 203 -18.88 0.51 8.93
C ASP A 203 -19.71 -0.70 9.40
N ASP A 204 -19.75 -1.00 10.70
CA ASP A 204 -20.42 -2.20 11.23
C ASP A 204 -21.97 -2.09 11.29
N GLU A 205 -22.61 -1.53 10.26
CA GLU A 205 -24.06 -1.35 10.18
C GLU A 205 -24.64 -1.78 8.82
N GLY A 206 -25.94 -2.14 8.83
CA GLY A 206 -26.69 -2.49 7.62
C GLY A 206 -26.05 -3.62 6.81
N ALA A 207 -25.82 -3.38 5.52
CA ALA A 207 -25.24 -4.37 4.62
C ALA A 207 -23.78 -4.74 4.98
N ASN A 208 -23.07 -3.87 5.69
CA ASN A 208 -21.68 -4.10 6.10
C ASN A 208 -21.56 -4.78 7.49
N ALA A 209 -22.68 -4.93 8.21
CA ALA A 209 -22.70 -5.57 9.51
C ALA A 209 -22.14 -7.00 9.44
N GLN A 210 -21.38 -7.40 10.47
CA GLN A 210 -20.70 -8.71 10.50
C GLN A 210 -21.67 -9.88 10.27
N ALA A 211 -22.90 -9.82 10.84
CA ALA A 211 -23.91 -10.86 10.64
C ALA A 211 -24.35 -11.03 9.17
N ASN A 212 -24.35 -9.96 8.38
CA ASN A 212 -24.63 -10.02 6.95
C ASN A 212 -23.42 -10.56 6.17
N ARG A 213 -22.21 -10.12 6.55
CA ARG A 213 -20.94 -10.54 5.96
C ARG A 213 -20.65 -12.03 6.14
N ASP A 214 -20.93 -12.57 7.33
CA ASP A 214 -20.75 -13.99 7.67
C ASP A 214 -21.62 -14.93 6.82
N LYS A 215 -22.64 -14.40 6.14
CA LYS A 215 -23.46 -15.18 5.20
C LYS A 215 -22.73 -15.40 3.87
N MET A 216 -21.76 -14.58 3.52
CA MET A 216 -20.99 -14.73 2.29
C MET A 216 -20.04 -15.92 2.41
N TYR A 217 -20.31 -16.97 1.64
CA TYR A 217 -19.64 -18.25 1.77
C TYR A 217 -18.71 -18.55 0.60
N ASP A 218 -19.01 -18.01 -0.59
CA ASP A 218 -18.30 -18.35 -1.82
C ASP A 218 -18.40 -17.25 -2.89
N VAL A 219 -17.36 -17.08 -3.71
CA VAL A 219 -17.29 -16.16 -4.85
C VAL A 219 -16.89 -16.91 -6.11
N GLU A 220 -17.66 -16.72 -7.20
CA GLU A 220 -17.49 -17.47 -8.45
C GLU A 220 -16.90 -16.64 -9.61
N SER A 221 -17.18 -15.32 -9.63
CA SER A 221 -16.83 -14.49 -10.78
C SER A 221 -15.36 -14.07 -10.80
N PRO A 222 -14.72 -14.02 -11.98
CA PRO A 222 -13.42 -13.39 -12.12
C PRO A 222 -13.52 -11.86 -11.95
N LEU A 223 -12.44 -11.25 -11.49
CA LEU A 223 -12.28 -9.82 -11.32
C LEU A 223 -11.77 -9.22 -12.64
N THR A 224 -12.62 -8.49 -13.36
CA THR A 224 -12.25 -7.86 -14.64
C THR A 224 -11.90 -6.38 -14.47
N PRO A 225 -11.00 -5.82 -15.30
CA PRO A 225 -10.71 -4.38 -15.24
C PRO A 225 -11.96 -3.53 -15.47
N SER A 226 -12.89 -4.00 -16.29
CA SER A 226 -14.14 -3.30 -16.59
C SER A 226 -15.02 -3.08 -15.34
N MET A 227 -14.82 -3.85 -14.27
CA MET A 227 -15.55 -3.67 -13.00
C MET A 227 -15.09 -2.44 -12.21
N THR A 228 -13.82 -2.04 -12.33
CA THR A 228 -13.24 -0.94 -11.52
C THR A 228 -12.87 0.28 -12.35
N ARG A 229 -12.72 0.14 -13.67
CA ARG A 229 -12.23 1.22 -14.53
C ARG A 229 -12.85 1.25 -15.92
N ASP A 230 -12.72 2.40 -16.56
CA ASP A 230 -12.80 2.51 -18.01
C ASP A 230 -11.39 2.31 -18.57
N VAL A 231 -11.16 1.17 -19.23
CA VAL A 231 -9.85 0.81 -19.80
C VAL A 231 -9.40 1.75 -20.92
N ALA A 232 -10.30 2.55 -21.49
CA ALA A 232 -9.97 3.57 -22.48
C ALA A 232 -9.61 4.94 -21.86
N ALA A 233 -9.87 5.14 -20.57
CA ALA A 233 -9.57 6.39 -19.89
C ALA A 233 -8.06 6.51 -19.61
N SER A 234 -7.53 7.74 -19.70
CA SER A 234 -6.12 8.03 -19.41
C SER A 234 -5.81 8.13 -17.91
N THR A 235 -6.84 8.18 -17.06
CA THR A 235 -6.70 8.29 -15.61
C THR A 235 -6.61 6.91 -14.99
N VAL A 236 -5.57 6.68 -14.19
CA VAL A 236 -5.43 5.45 -13.41
C VAL A 236 -6.24 5.60 -12.11
N PRO A 237 -7.19 4.69 -11.81
CA PRO A 237 -7.97 4.76 -10.58
C PRO A 237 -7.14 4.39 -9.34
N HIS A 238 -7.60 4.87 -8.20
CA HIS A 238 -7.15 4.47 -6.87
C HIS A 238 -8.23 3.60 -6.21
N ASP A 239 -7.85 2.84 -5.18
CA ASP A 239 -8.75 2.03 -4.34
C ASP A 239 -9.49 0.90 -5.06
N GLU A 240 -8.99 0.45 -6.20
CA GLU A 240 -9.51 -0.75 -6.85
C GLU A 240 -9.38 -1.94 -5.90
N TRP A 241 -10.40 -2.79 -5.81
CA TRP A 241 -10.46 -3.98 -4.94
C TRP A 241 -10.16 -3.75 -3.45
N ARG A 242 -10.03 -2.50 -3.01
CA ARG A 242 -9.76 -2.18 -1.61
C ARG A 242 -10.92 -2.60 -0.72
N TYR A 243 -10.61 -3.23 0.42
CA TYR A 243 -11.58 -3.78 1.37
C TYR A 243 -12.52 -4.86 0.82
N THR A 244 -12.30 -5.35 -0.41
CA THR A 244 -13.18 -6.35 -1.02
C THR A 244 -12.99 -7.71 -0.36
N PHE A 245 -14.04 -8.21 0.32
CA PHE A 245 -14.02 -9.43 1.16
C PHE A 245 -13.31 -9.32 2.52
N SER A 246 -13.02 -8.11 3.00
CA SER A 246 -12.43 -7.93 4.33
C SER A 246 -13.33 -8.54 5.41
N ARG A 247 -12.75 -9.09 6.48
CA ARG A 247 -13.45 -9.63 7.66
C ARG A 247 -14.48 -10.72 7.37
N CYS A 248 -14.42 -11.37 6.21
CA CYS A 248 -15.31 -12.49 5.90
C CYS A 248 -14.94 -13.72 6.74
N ARG A 249 -15.94 -14.52 7.10
CA ARG A 249 -15.75 -15.78 7.84
C ARG A 249 -16.11 -16.97 6.96
N ASN A 250 -15.26 -17.99 6.95
CA ASN A 250 -15.45 -19.22 6.16
C ASN A 250 -15.63 -18.97 4.66
N LEU A 251 -14.98 -17.92 4.13
CA LEU A 251 -15.02 -17.62 2.70
C LEU A 251 -14.17 -18.63 1.94
N THR A 252 -14.78 -19.31 0.97
CA THR A 252 -14.06 -20.19 0.04
C THR A 252 -14.03 -19.55 -1.34
N LEU A 253 -12.84 -19.37 -1.91
CA LEU A 253 -12.70 -18.95 -3.29
C LEU A 253 -12.87 -20.18 -4.19
N GLU A 254 -13.80 -20.15 -5.16
CA GLU A 254 -13.96 -21.21 -6.16
C GLU A 254 -13.02 -21.00 -7.36
N ALA A 255 -12.78 -22.02 -8.18
CA ALA A 255 -11.80 -21.97 -9.29
C ALA A 255 -12.00 -20.80 -10.28
N GLY A 256 -13.22 -20.25 -10.39
CA GLY A 256 -13.50 -19.09 -11.26
C GLY A 256 -13.03 -17.74 -10.71
N PHE A 257 -12.71 -17.65 -9.42
CA PHE A 257 -12.38 -16.39 -8.76
C PHE A 257 -10.88 -16.05 -8.91
N THR A 258 -10.54 -15.29 -9.94
CA THR A 258 -9.19 -14.78 -10.20
C THR A 258 -9.25 -13.43 -10.88
N PHE A 259 -8.12 -12.73 -11.01
CA PHE A 259 -8.02 -11.60 -11.93
C PHE A 259 -8.06 -12.12 -13.37
N SER A 260 -9.04 -11.67 -14.16
CA SER A 260 -9.24 -12.15 -15.54
C SER A 260 -8.05 -11.83 -16.45
N ASP A 261 -7.89 -12.59 -17.55
CA ASP A 261 -6.85 -12.37 -18.57
C ASP A 261 -6.83 -10.95 -19.18
N GLU A 262 -7.94 -10.19 -19.10
CA GLU A 262 -8.00 -8.80 -19.55
C GLU A 262 -6.96 -7.91 -18.84
N TRP A 263 -6.60 -8.24 -17.59
CA TRP A 263 -5.57 -7.56 -16.82
C TRP A 263 -4.17 -7.66 -17.45
N ASN A 264 -3.92 -8.65 -18.31
CA ASN A 264 -2.63 -8.80 -19.00
C ASN A 264 -2.32 -7.64 -19.95
N SER A 265 -3.33 -6.85 -20.34
CA SER A 265 -3.17 -5.65 -21.17
C SER A 265 -2.85 -4.38 -20.37
N ILE A 266 -2.93 -4.45 -19.04
CA ILE A 266 -2.74 -3.32 -18.13
C ILE A 266 -1.33 -3.39 -17.53
N THR A 267 -0.62 -2.27 -17.58
CA THR A 267 0.75 -2.15 -17.06
C THR A 267 0.86 -1.23 -15.85
N ALA A 268 -0.18 -0.46 -15.54
CA ALA A 268 -0.18 0.48 -14.42
C ALA A 268 -1.50 0.46 -13.64
N VAL A 269 -1.38 0.57 -12.32
CA VAL A 269 -2.49 0.75 -11.37
C VAL A 269 -2.13 1.83 -10.36
N GLY A 270 -3.14 2.43 -9.73
CA GLY A 270 -2.95 3.50 -8.76
C GLY A 270 -2.73 2.97 -7.35
N ASP A 271 -3.11 3.77 -6.38
CA ASP A 271 -2.94 3.43 -4.96
C ASP A 271 -3.98 2.40 -4.52
N ASN A 272 -3.66 1.64 -3.47
CA ASN A 272 -4.55 0.73 -2.76
C ASN A 272 -5.21 -0.40 -3.60
N PHE A 273 -4.62 -0.79 -4.74
CA PHE A 273 -5.20 -1.74 -5.72
C PHE A 273 -5.68 -3.10 -5.19
N ALA A 274 -5.14 -3.60 -4.10
CA ALA A 274 -5.60 -4.81 -3.40
C ALA A 274 -5.47 -4.62 -1.89
N SER A 275 -5.44 -3.35 -1.45
CA SER A 275 -5.22 -3.02 -0.05
C SER A 275 -6.39 -3.48 0.80
N ASP A 276 -6.09 -4.10 1.93
CA ASP A 276 -7.09 -4.64 2.86
C ASP A 276 -8.10 -5.63 2.24
N MET A 277 -7.84 -6.20 1.05
CA MET A 277 -8.78 -7.05 0.33
C MET A 277 -9.35 -8.15 1.25
N PHE A 278 -8.51 -9.04 1.74
CA PHE A 278 -8.91 -10.12 2.64
C PHE A 278 -8.61 -9.82 4.12
N SER A 279 -8.33 -8.57 4.47
CA SER A 279 -7.92 -8.19 5.83
C SER A 279 -8.94 -8.65 6.88
N GLY A 280 -8.46 -9.39 7.88
CA GLY A 280 -9.23 -9.90 9.02
C GLY A 280 -10.14 -11.09 8.71
N CYS A 281 -9.93 -11.79 7.59
CA CYS A 281 -10.74 -12.98 7.29
C CYS A 281 -10.45 -14.15 8.25
N GLU A 282 -11.49 -14.84 8.69
CA GLU A 282 -11.36 -16.07 9.48
C GLU A 282 -11.66 -17.28 8.59
N ALA A 283 -10.77 -18.28 8.61
CA ALA A 283 -10.86 -19.52 7.84
C ALA A 283 -11.02 -19.30 6.32
N LEU A 284 -10.30 -18.33 5.75
CA LEU A 284 -10.25 -18.10 4.30
C LEU A 284 -9.56 -19.25 3.57
N ILE A 285 -10.23 -19.81 2.56
CA ILE A 285 -9.66 -20.85 1.70
C ILE A 285 -9.47 -20.28 0.29
N MET A 286 -8.21 -20.11 -0.11
CA MET A 286 -7.87 -19.66 -1.47
C MET A 286 -7.99 -20.82 -2.48
N ASN A 287 -8.47 -20.51 -3.70
CA ASN A 287 -8.43 -21.46 -4.82
C ASN A 287 -7.00 -21.61 -5.36
N GLY A 288 -6.80 -22.56 -6.28
CA GLY A 288 -5.49 -22.81 -6.90
C GLY A 288 -4.99 -21.72 -7.87
N ASP A 289 -5.83 -20.75 -8.26
CA ASP A 289 -5.61 -19.90 -9.44
C ASP A 289 -5.51 -18.39 -9.13
N PHE A 290 -5.94 -17.96 -7.94
CA PHE A 290 -5.99 -16.55 -7.57
C PHE A 290 -4.57 -15.98 -7.46
N ASN A 291 -4.27 -14.97 -8.27
CA ASN A 291 -3.01 -14.25 -8.21
C ASN A 291 -3.22 -12.79 -8.62
N LEU A 292 -2.36 -11.89 -8.14
CA LEU A 292 -2.37 -10.49 -8.55
C LEU A 292 -1.92 -10.37 -10.03
N PRO A 293 -2.34 -9.33 -10.76
CA PRO A 293 -1.89 -9.11 -12.14
C PRO A 293 -0.36 -8.99 -12.26
N GLN A 294 0.27 -9.84 -13.09
CA GLN A 294 1.74 -9.97 -13.14
C GLN A 294 2.42 -9.10 -14.22
N ASN A 295 1.66 -8.52 -15.16
CA ASN A 295 2.20 -7.64 -16.22
C ASN A 295 2.35 -6.17 -15.79
N LEU A 296 2.11 -5.87 -14.53
CA LEU A 296 2.28 -4.53 -13.97
C LEU A 296 3.75 -4.13 -13.98
N THR A 297 4.03 -2.91 -14.42
CA THR A 297 5.36 -2.28 -14.41
C THR A 297 5.41 -1.05 -13.50
N SER A 298 4.25 -0.51 -13.12
CA SER A 298 4.12 0.62 -12.19
C SER A 298 2.89 0.45 -11.30
N VAL A 299 3.06 0.73 -10.01
CA VAL A 299 1.99 0.65 -9.00
C VAL A 299 2.06 1.87 -8.09
N GLY A 300 0.93 2.29 -7.54
CA GLY A 300 0.86 3.36 -6.55
C GLY A 300 1.18 2.90 -5.12
N ASP A 301 0.81 3.74 -4.17
CA ASP A 301 1.01 3.52 -2.74
C ASP A 301 0.08 2.42 -2.21
N ASN A 302 0.53 1.68 -1.20
CA ASN A 302 -0.22 0.63 -0.50
C ASN A 302 -0.82 -0.42 -1.45
N PHE A 303 -0.19 -0.69 -2.59
CA PHE A 303 -0.70 -1.60 -3.63
C PHE A 303 -1.32 -2.89 -3.06
N ALA A 304 -0.60 -3.61 -2.19
CA ALA A 304 -1.08 -4.79 -1.48
C ALA A 304 -1.04 -4.61 0.05
N GLY A 305 -1.11 -3.36 0.52
CA GLY A 305 -1.04 -3.04 1.95
C GLY A 305 -2.13 -3.77 2.74
N ASN A 306 -1.77 -4.44 3.83
CA ASN A 306 -2.70 -5.18 4.70
C ASN A 306 -3.52 -6.28 3.98
N MET A 307 -3.15 -6.73 2.78
CA MET A 307 -4.04 -7.53 1.92
C MET A 307 -4.63 -8.77 2.63
N PHE A 308 -3.86 -9.44 3.49
CA PHE A 308 -4.30 -10.57 4.32
C PHE A 308 -4.08 -10.29 5.82
N ALA A 309 -3.87 -9.05 6.23
CA ALA A 309 -3.55 -8.73 7.63
C ALA A 309 -4.64 -9.28 8.57
N GLY A 310 -4.22 -10.02 9.60
CA GLY A 310 -5.10 -10.61 10.60
C GLY A 310 -5.94 -11.78 10.08
N CYS A 311 -5.61 -12.37 8.92
CA CYS A 311 -6.26 -13.60 8.49
C CYS A 311 -5.92 -14.76 9.44
N ASP A 312 -6.92 -15.43 10.00
CA ASP A 312 -6.73 -16.48 10.99
C ASP A 312 -7.58 -17.73 10.76
N GLY A 313 -7.46 -18.72 11.64
CA GLY A 313 -8.26 -19.94 11.64
C GLY A 313 -7.56 -21.17 11.06
N ASP A 314 -7.95 -22.36 11.54
CA ASP A 314 -7.26 -23.61 11.22
C ASP A 314 -7.24 -23.97 9.72
N ALA A 315 -8.27 -23.53 8.99
CA ALA A 315 -8.41 -23.76 7.55
C ALA A 315 -7.77 -22.66 6.70
N PHE A 316 -7.19 -21.61 7.29
CA PHE A 316 -6.56 -20.55 6.52
C PHE A 316 -5.33 -21.07 5.77
N THR A 317 -5.36 -20.95 4.44
CA THR A 317 -4.30 -21.41 3.54
C THR A 317 -4.03 -20.41 2.43
N MET A 318 -2.75 -20.17 2.15
CA MET A 318 -2.35 -19.54 0.89
C MET A 318 -2.37 -20.57 -0.25
N ASN A 319 -2.69 -20.13 -1.46
CA ASN A 319 -2.61 -21.00 -2.62
C ASN A 319 -1.17 -21.15 -3.15
N GLY A 320 -0.97 -22.11 -4.05
CA GLY A 320 0.35 -22.44 -4.61
C GLY A 320 0.93 -21.43 -5.59
N VAL A 321 0.21 -20.36 -5.97
CA VAL A 321 0.59 -19.46 -7.07
C VAL A 321 0.67 -17.98 -6.68
N PHE A 322 0.11 -17.59 -5.53
CA PHE A 322 0.00 -16.20 -5.11
C PHE A 322 1.38 -15.54 -5.03
N ASN A 323 1.53 -14.42 -5.74
CA ASN A 323 2.76 -13.65 -5.76
C ASN A 323 2.51 -12.15 -5.99
N LEU A 324 3.43 -11.32 -5.52
CA LEU A 324 3.46 -9.90 -5.88
C LEU A 324 3.90 -9.75 -7.35
N PRO A 325 3.51 -8.67 -8.07
CA PRO A 325 3.95 -8.46 -9.44
C PRO A 325 5.48 -8.33 -9.53
N GLN A 326 6.11 -9.17 -10.34
CA GLN A 326 7.58 -9.25 -10.38
C GLN A 326 8.25 -8.31 -11.41
N ASN A 327 7.48 -7.77 -12.36
CA ASN A 327 7.97 -6.93 -13.47
C ASN A 327 7.96 -5.42 -13.16
N LEU A 328 7.91 -5.05 -11.88
CA LEU A 328 7.82 -3.66 -11.46
C LEU A 328 9.14 -2.91 -11.68
N ALA A 329 9.04 -1.75 -12.32
CA ALA A 329 10.14 -0.80 -12.37
C ALA A 329 10.24 -0.02 -11.06
N ASN A 330 9.09 0.40 -10.49
CA ASN A 330 9.03 1.17 -9.25
C ASN A 330 7.83 0.72 -8.41
N ALA A 331 7.87 0.99 -7.11
CA ALA A 331 6.77 0.75 -6.19
C ALA A 331 6.56 1.97 -5.25
N GLY A 332 5.30 2.30 -4.95
CA GLY A 332 4.94 3.40 -4.06
C GLY A 332 5.20 3.11 -2.57
N ASP A 333 4.81 4.07 -1.73
CA ASP A 333 4.89 3.96 -0.27
C ASP A 333 4.04 2.77 0.20
N GLY A 334 4.55 1.95 1.12
CA GLY A 334 3.78 0.85 1.69
C GLY A 334 3.36 -0.24 0.71
N PHE A 335 4.00 -0.36 -0.46
CA PHE A 335 3.67 -1.32 -1.55
C PHE A 335 3.18 -2.70 -1.06
N ALA A 336 3.88 -3.28 -0.08
CA ALA A 336 3.59 -4.57 0.51
C ALA A 336 3.70 -4.52 2.04
N SER A 337 3.27 -3.40 2.64
CA SER A 337 3.22 -3.27 4.10
C SER A 337 2.16 -4.21 4.69
N ASN A 338 2.48 -4.86 5.80
CA ASN A 338 1.55 -5.63 6.62
C ASN A 338 0.79 -6.76 5.87
N VAL A 339 1.27 -7.22 4.71
CA VAL A 339 0.51 -8.12 3.82
C VAL A 339 -0.01 -9.36 4.57
N PHE A 340 0.81 -9.92 5.45
CA PHE A 340 0.49 -11.07 6.30
C PHE A 340 0.65 -10.76 7.79
N GLU A 341 0.54 -9.49 8.19
CA GLU A 341 0.65 -9.11 9.60
C GLU A 341 -0.40 -9.87 10.42
N GLY A 342 0.01 -10.56 11.47
CA GLY A 342 -0.90 -11.29 12.36
C GLY A 342 -1.57 -12.51 11.73
N CYS A 343 -1.15 -12.93 10.53
CA CYS A 343 -1.69 -14.13 9.89
C CYS A 343 -1.41 -15.38 10.71
N SER A 344 -2.41 -16.19 11.00
CA SER A 344 -2.19 -17.42 11.77
C SER A 344 -3.10 -18.59 11.40
N GLY A 345 -2.66 -19.81 11.68
CA GLY A 345 -3.47 -21.00 11.46
C GLY A 345 -2.64 -22.27 11.36
N ASN A 346 -3.27 -23.42 11.61
CA ASN A 346 -2.60 -24.72 11.51
C ASN A 346 -2.16 -25.05 10.08
N ALA A 347 -2.93 -24.61 9.08
CA ALA A 347 -2.63 -24.82 7.66
C ALA A 347 -1.93 -23.63 6.99
N PHE A 348 -1.62 -22.56 7.73
CA PHE A 348 -0.99 -21.37 7.16
C PHE A 348 0.48 -21.66 6.81
N THR A 349 0.77 -21.67 5.51
CA THR A 349 2.10 -21.86 4.94
C THR A 349 2.29 -20.91 3.76
N MET A 350 3.51 -20.44 3.54
CA MET A 350 3.85 -19.72 2.31
C MET A 350 4.02 -20.71 1.16
N ASN A 351 3.59 -20.31 -0.04
CA ASN A 351 3.84 -21.11 -1.25
C ASN A 351 5.31 -21.00 -1.70
N ASP A 352 5.69 -21.88 -2.63
CA ASP A 352 7.06 -22.00 -3.15
C ASP A 352 7.49 -20.85 -4.08
N ALA A 353 6.59 -19.93 -4.44
CA ALA A 353 6.83 -18.89 -5.43
C ALA A 353 6.84 -17.46 -4.84
N PHE A 354 6.20 -17.23 -3.69
CA PHE A 354 5.99 -15.90 -3.14
C PHE A 354 7.32 -15.18 -2.88
N ASN A 355 7.51 -14.03 -3.50
CA ASN A 355 8.72 -13.24 -3.35
C ASN A 355 8.44 -11.74 -3.52
N LEU A 356 9.32 -10.90 -2.96
CA LEU A 356 9.36 -9.49 -3.28
C LEU A 356 9.89 -9.27 -4.71
N PRO A 357 9.48 -8.20 -5.40
CA PRO A 357 10.03 -7.85 -6.71
C PRO A 357 11.52 -7.52 -6.60
N GLN A 358 12.38 -8.17 -7.39
CA GLN A 358 13.84 -8.09 -7.20
C GLN A 358 14.53 -6.97 -7.98
N ASN A 359 13.92 -6.45 -9.05
CA ASN A 359 14.55 -5.51 -10.00
C ASN A 359 13.90 -4.11 -9.96
N LEU A 360 13.71 -3.57 -8.76
CA LEU A 360 13.11 -2.25 -8.55
C LEU A 360 14.15 -1.13 -8.68
N GLY A 361 13.84 -0.09 -9.46
CA GLY A 361 14.65 1.11 -9.62
C GLY A 361 14.42 2.17 -8.54
N SER A 362 13.23 2.25 -7.97
CA SER A 362 12.91 3.08 -6.79
C SER A 362 11.74 2.53 -6.00
N VAL A 363 11.74 2.78 -4.69
CA VAL A 363 10.64 2.42 -3.78
C VAL A 363 10.29 3.59 -2.85
N GLY A 364 9.04 3.60 -2.40
CA GLY A 364 8.56 4.49 -1.36
C GLY A 364 8.94 4.07 0.06
N ASP A 365 8.58 4.91 1.04
CA ASP A 365 8.71 4.59 2.46
C ASP A 365 7.87 3.36 2.84
N ARG A 366 8.21 2.67 3.93
CA ARG A 366 7.48 1.51 4.46
C ARG A 366 7.37 0.33 3.48
N PHE A 367 8.27 0.24 2.51
CA PHE A 367 8.32 -0.92 1.61
C PHE A 367 8.50 -2.21 2.42
N ALA A 368 7.53 -3.12 2.30
CA ALA A 368 7.49 -4.40 3.00
C ALA A 368 7.60 -4.30 4.53
N SER A 369 7.18 -3.17 5.14
CA SER A 369 7.14 -3.02 6.59
C SER A 369 6.13 -4.00 7.20
N ASN A 370 6.48 -4.66 8.30
CA ASN A 370 5.65 -5.60 9.05
C ASN A 370 5.01 -6.73 8.22
N MET A 371 5.57 -7.05 7.05
CA MET A 371 4.98 -7.99 6.10
C MET A 371 4.52 -9.30 6.75
N PHE A 372 5.31 -9.87 7.66
CA PHE A 372 5.01 -11.07 8.43
C PHE A 372 5.02 -10.80 9.95
N SER A 373 4.88 -9.54 10.38
CA SER A 373 4.88 -9.22 11.80
C SER A 373 3.78 -10.00 12.50
N ARG A 374 4.09 -10.69 13.60
CA ARG A 374 3.15 -11.53 14.37
C ARG A 374 2.50 -12.67 13.59
N ALA A 375 2.97 -12.95 12.37
CA ALA A 375 2.51 -14.08 11.60
C ALA A 375 3.04 -15.38 12.20
N GLY A 376 2.32 -16.49 11.99
CA GLY A 376 2.86 -17.80 12.31
C GLY A 376 1.83 -18.91 12.48
N GLY A 377 2.27 -20.00 13.09
CA GLY A 377 1.50 -21.23 13.20
C GLY A 377 2.43 -22.44 13.16
N PRO A 378 1.95 -23.64 13.55
CA PRO A 378 2.81 -24.82 13.64
C PRO A 378 3.43 -25.25 12.30
N SER A 379 2.85 -24.81 11.18
CA SER A 379 3.32 -25.12 9.82
C SER A 379 4.03 -23.96 9.14
N PHE A 380 4.06 -22.76 9.75
CA PHE A 380 4.58 -21.57 9.08
C PHE A 380 6.10 -21.65 8.88
N GLN A 381 6.50 -21.66 7.62
CA GLN A 381 7.87 -21.56 7.16
C GLN A 381 7.94 -20.49 6.07
N VAL A 382 8.95 -19.63 6.13
CA VAL A 382 9.31 -18.76 5.01
C VAL A 382 9.80 -19.64 3.86
N ASN A 383 9.30 -19.42 2.66
CA ASN A 383 9.63 -20.27 1.51
C ASN A 383 11.11 -20.14 1.07
N GLU A 384 11.54 -21.07 0.22
CA GLU A 384 12.92 -21.20 -0.26
C GLU A 384 13.38 -20.05 -1.16
N VAL A 385 12.47 -19.29 -1.76
CA VAL A 385 12.79 -18.26 -2.76
C VAL A 385 12.68 -16.83 -2.22
N PHE A 386 12.02 -16.63 -1.08
CA PHE A 386 11.77 -15.30 -0.52
C PHE A 386 13.10 -14.62 -0.18
N ALA A 387 13.27 -13.40 -0.69
CA ALA A 387 14.42 -12.56 -0.44
C ALA A 387 14.02 -11.08 -0.42
N PHE A 388 14.66 -10.30 0.45
CA PHE A 388 14.52 -8.85 0.39
C PHE A 388 15.09 -8.30 -0.92
N SER A 389 14.34 -7.42 -1.56
CA SER A 389 14.77 -6.68 -2.75
C SER A 389 16.08 -5.94 -2.46
N ARG A 390 17.01 -5.92 -3.42
CA ARG A 390 18.33 -5.31 -3.26
C ARG A 390 18.34 -3.84 -3.66
N PHE A 391 18.89 -3.02 -2.79
CA PHE A 391 18.95 -1.57 -2.92
C PHE A 391 20.25 -0.99 -2.37
N ASP A 392 20.70 0.16 -2.86
CA ASP A 392 21.82 0.83 -2.21
C ASP A 392 21.46 1.34 -0.79
N SER A 393 22.47 1.76 -0.03
CA SER A 393 22.31 2.19 1.35
C SER A 393 21.41 3.42 1.52
N SER A 394 21.20 4.24 0.48
CA SER A 394 20.29 5.40 0.58
C SER A 394 18.83 4.96 0.60
N VAL A 395 18.46 4.03 -0.28
CA VAL A 395 17.12 3.45 -0.36
C VAL A 395 16.85 2.57 0.85
N LEU A 396 17.79 1.69 1.22
CA LEU A 396 17.70 0.89 2.45
C LEU A 396 17.44 1.73 3.71
N ASN A 397 17.88 2.99 3.69
CA ASN A 397 17.76 3.86 4.84
C ASN A 397 16.46 4.67 4.92
N GLN A 398 15.59 4.57 3.91
CA GLN A 398 14.27 5.22 3.92
C GLN A 398 13.42 4.79 5.12
N THR A 399 12.40 5.60 5.44
CA THR A 399 11.59 5.39 6.65
C THR A 399 10.83 4.08 6.51
N GLY A 400 10.91 3.19 7.50
CA GLY A 400 10.13 1.95 7.53
C GLY A 400 10.51 0.86 6.52
N MET A 401 11.63 1.00 5.80
CA MET A 401 12.12 -0.05 4.91
C MET A 401 12.35 -1.37 5.65
N PHE A 402 11.58 -2.41 5.31
CA PHE A 402 11.61 -3.72 5.98
C PHE A 402 11.44 -3.66 7.50
N GLU A 403 10.96 -2.55 8.04
CA GLU A 403 10.78 -2.37 9.48
C GLU A 403 9.76 -3.39 9.98
N GLY A 404 10.13 -4.16 10.99
CA GLY A 404 9.27 -5.19 11.57
C GLY A 404 8.85 -6.33 10.64
N ALA A 405 9.49 -6.50 9.45
CA ALA A 405 9.05 -7.48 8.45
C ALA A 405 8.85 -8.90 9.02
N PHE A 406 9.69 -9.29 9.99
CA PHE A 406 9.58 -10.52 10.79
C PHE A 406 9.60 -10.16 12.28
N GLN A 407 8.84 -9.15 12.71
CA GLN A 407 8.74 -8.82 14.13
C GLN A 407 7.81 -9.79 14.86
N GLU A 408 8.20 -10.21 16.07
CA GLU A 408 7.33 -10.92 17.02
C GLU A 408 6.60 -12.12 16.39
N LEU A 409 7.27 -12.92 15.54
CA LEU A 409 6.65 -14.10 14.93
C LEU A 409 5.99 -14.98 16.00
N ALA A 410 4.83 -15.56 15.68
CA ALA A 410 4.01 -16.24 16.66
C ALA A 410 4.81 -17.34 17.38
N SER A 411 4.64 -17.49 18.69
CA SER A 411 5.42 -18.45 19.50
C SER A 411 5.21 -19.93 19.12
N THR A 412 4.15 -20.22 18.37
CA THR A 412 3.87 -21.54 17.78
C THR A 412 4.67 -21.82 16.50
N THR A 413 5.39 -20.83 15.99
CA THR A 413 6.17 -20.93 14.76
C THR A 413 7.39 -21.83 14.99
N PRO A 414 7.60 -22.86 14.15
CA PRO A 414 8.79 -23.69 14.24
C PRO A 414 10.06 -22.90 13.93
N THR A 415 11.21 -23.44 14.34
CA THR A 415 12.50 -22.95 13.84
C THR A 415 12.47 -22.90 12.31
N GLN A 416 12.86 -21.77 11.75
CA GLN A 416 12.85 -21.56 10.30
C GLN A 416 13.92 -22.44 9.66
N SER A 417 13.59 -23.06 8.52
CA SER A 417 14.53 -23.91 7.75
C SER A 417 15.70 -23.12 7.18
N ARG A 418 15.51 -21.82 6.94
CA ARG A 418 16.48 -20.90 6.36
C ARG A 418 17.08 -19.97 7.39
N LEU A 419 18.29 -19.50 7.11
CA LEU A 419 18.90 -18.42 7.88
C LEU A 419 18.25 -17.09 7.51
N ALA A 420 18.15 -16.16 8.46
CA ALA A 420 17.75 -14.80 8.14
C ALA A 420 18.77 -14.14 7.20
N GLN A 421 20.05 -14.50 7.31
CA GLN A 421 21.08 -14.13 6.33
C GLN A 421 20.73 -14.54 4.90
N ASP A 422 20.07 -15.68 4.67
CA ASP A 422 19.68 -16.09 3.30
C ASP A 422 18.51 -15.26 2.74
N ILE A 423 17.69 -14.66 3.63
CA ILE A 423 16.58 -13.77 3.27
C ILE A 423 17.11 -12.35 2.97
N ILE A 424 18.02 -11.85 3.81
CA ILE A 424 18.69 -10.56 3.65
C ILE A 424 19.66 -10.61 2.46
N GLY A 425 20.39 -11.71 2.35
CA GLY A 425 21.38 -12.02 1.35
C GLY A 425 22.83 -11.69 1.77
N ASP A 426 23.41 -10.67 1.15
CA ASP A 426 24.86 -10.37 1.24
C ASP A 426 25.19 -9.90 2.67
N PRO A 427 26.20 -10.45 3.35
CA PRO A 427 26.61 -10.00 4.67
C PRO A 427 26.87 -8.50 4.79
N ASP A 428 27.30 -7.84 3.70
CA ASP A 428 27.59 -6.41 3.65
C ASP A 428 26.33 -5.55 3.39
N TYR A 429 25.21 -6.19 3.11
CA TYR A 429 23.90 -5.56 2.92
C TYR A 429 23.27 -5.26 4.27
N VAL A 430 23.68 -4.16 4.90
CA VAL A 430 23.22 -3.77 6.24
C VAL A 430 22.82 -2.30 6.26
N PRO A 431 21.64 -1.94 6.80
CA PRO A 431 21.25 -0.54 6.98
C PRO A 431 22.19 0.18 7.96
N THR A 432 22.31 1.50 7.86
CA THR A 432 23.22 2.27 8.76
C THR A 432 22.65 2.43 10.17
N THR A 433 21.38 2.10 10.37
CA THR A 433 20.70 2.09 11.67
C THR A 433 19.88 0.81 11.78
N ALA A 434 19.83 0.23 12.98
CA ALA A 434 18.99 -0.95 13.23
C ALA A 434 17.51 -0.66 12.86
N ARG A 435 16.85 -1.63 12.21
CA ARG A 435 15.51 -1.45 11.60
C ARG A 435 14.39 -2.18 12.33
N GLY A 436 14.71 -2.98 13.33
CA GLY A 436 13.73 -3.84 13.99
C GLY A 436 13.08 -4.88 13.06
N THR A 437 13.72 -5.19 11.94
CA THR A 437 13.21 -6.13 10.91
C THR A 437 12.93 -7.51 11.48
N PHE A 438 13.74 -7.98 12.44
CA PHE A 438 13.60 -9.30 13.07
C PHE A 438 13.40 -9.23 14.58
N THR A 439 12.91 -8.10 15.11
CA THR A 439 12.76 -7.91 16.56
C THR A 439 11.89 -8.99 17.18
N GLY A 440 12.38 -9.64 18.25
CA GLY A 440 11.62 -10.66 18.96
C GLY A 440 11.38 -11.97 18.19
N SER A 441 12.07 -12.20 17.06
CA SER A 441 11.95 -13.43 16.28
C SER A 441 13.01 -14.46 16.65
N ASP A 442 12.69 -15.25 17.67
CA ASP A 442 13.56 -16.29 18.23
C ASP A 442 13.64 -17.59 17.40
N CYS A 443 12.88 -17.68 16.30
CA CYS A 443 12.83 -18.88 15.46
C CYS A 443 13.91 -18.97 14.37
N PHE A 444 14.73 -17.91 14.18
CA PHE A 444 15.88 -17.95 13.27
C PHE A 444 17.14 -18.43 14.00
N SER A 445 17.83 -19.41 13.42
CA SER A 445 19.02 -20.01 14.06
C SER A 445 20.23 -19.08 14.12
N ASP A 446 20.28 -18.05 13.26
CA ASP A 446 21.30 -17.00 13.20
C ASP A 446 20.89 -15.72 13.97
N ARG A 447 20.10 -15.85 15.05
CA ARG A 447 19.59 -14.72 15.83
C ARG A 447 20.66 -13.71 16.25
N ALA A 448 21.84 -14.18 16.65
CA ALA A 448 22.93 -13.29 17.07
C ALA A 448 23.36 -12.33 15.95
N TYR A 449 23.41 -12.80 14.71
CA TYR A 449 23.76 -11.99 13.54
C TYR A 449 22.70 -10.91 13.27
N ILE A 450 21.41 -11.31 13.26
CA ILE A 450 20.34 -10.35 12.99
C ILE A 450 20.20 -9.30 14.09
N ALA A 451 20.33 -9.65 15.37
CA ALA A 451 20.11 -8.71 16.47
C ALA A 451 21.00 -7.45 16.39
N VAL A 452 22.20 -7.61 15.83
CA VAL A 452 23.23 -6.57 15.69
C VAL A 452 22.93 -5.63 14.51
N SER A 453 22.45 -6.17 13.39
CA SER A 453 22.40 -5.45 12.10
C SER A 453 20.98 -5.12 11.63
N TRP A 454 19.99 -5.91 12.04
CA TRP A 454 18.63 -5.89 11.50
C TRP A 454 17.54 -5.96 12.58
N GLY A 455 17.82 -6.54 13.75
CA GLY A 455 16.83 -6.97 14.74
C GLY A 455 16.43 -5.91 15.77
N GLY A 456 17.10 -4.77 15.87
CA GLY A 456 16.66 -3.68 16.75
C GLY A 456 16.52 -4.05 18.24
N ASP A 457 17.04 -5.20 18.67
CA ASP A 457 16.97 -5.78 20.01
C ASP A 457 17.77 -4.97 21.06
N GLY A 458 18.12 -3.72 20.76
CA GLY A 458 18.94 -2.85 21.60
C GLY A 458 20.45 -3.15 21.56
N ILE A 459 20.88 -4.06 20.70
CA ILE A 459 22.28 -4.48 20.57
C ILE A 459 22.96 -3.62 19.49
N SER A 460 23.70 -2.59 19.90
CA SER A 460 24.41 -1.67 18.99
C SER A 460 25.53 -2.37 18.23
N ARG A 461 25.63 -2.24 16.89
CA ARG A 461 26.80 -2.73 16.10
C ARG A 461 28.14 -2.26 16.66
N ASP A 462 28.13 -1.05 17.18
CA ASP A 462 29.29 -0.39 17.72
C ASP A 462 29.38 -0.64 19.23
N ILE A 463 30.55 -1.09 19.68
CA ILE A 463 30.88 -1.21 21.10
C ILE A 463 32.05 -0.28 21.44
N THR A 464 32.02 0.28 22.64
CA THR A 464 33.09 1.12 23.15
C THR A 464 34.07 0.28 23.96
N ILE A 465 35.35 0.36 23.61
CA ILE A 465 36.45 -0.20 24.41
C ILE A 465 37.16 0.95 25.10
N SER A 466 37.13 0.94 26.43
CA SER A 466 37.77 1.97 27.25
C SER A 466 39.12 1.50 27.77
N PHE A 467 40.07 2.42 27.89
CA PHE A 467 41.43 2.15 28.34
C PHE A 467 41.71 2.86 29.67
N ASP A 468 41.65 2.12 30.79
CA ASP A 468 41.89 2.67 32.12
C ASP A 468 43.39 2.63 32.48
N THR A 469 43.97 3.81 32.68
CA THR A 469 45.36 4.00 33.12
C THR A 469 45.50 4.49 34.56
N ALA A 470 44.37 4.71 35.25
CA ALA A 470 44.30 5.30 36.58
C ALA A 470 44.04 4.27 37.70
N SER A 471 43.78 3.00 37.36
CA SER A 471 43.44 1.93 38.32
C SER A 471 44.42 1.73 39.48
N GLN A 472 45.71 2.05 39.31
CA GLN A 472 46.72 2.01 40.38
C GLN A 472 46.89 3.34 41.14
N GLY A 473 46.05 4.35 40.88
CA GLY A 473 46.16 5.68 41.46
C GLY A 473 47.35 6.51 40.93
N LEU A 474 47.91 6.11 39.79
CA LEU A 474 49.05 6.75 39.14
C LEU A 474 48.56 7.78 38.10
N ALA A 475 49.35 8.83 37.88
CA ALA A 475 49.05 9.85 36.88
C ALA A 475 49.74 9.50 35.54
N CYS A 476 48.96 8.96 34.60
CA CYS A 476 49.41 8.71 33.23
C CYS A 476 49.53 10.02 32.43
N THR A 477 50.63 10.19 31.70
CA THR A 477 50.93 11.43 30.95
C THR A 477 50.38 11.41 29.52
N ASN A 478 50.05 10.23 28.99
CA ASN A 478 49.50 9.99 27.66
C ASN A 478 48.43 8.89 27.68
N PRO A 479 47.33 9.05 28.44
CA PRO A 479 46.25 8.07 28.45
C PRO A 479 45.64 7.92 27.05
N PRO A 480 45.45 6.70 26.53
CA PRO A 480 44.68 6.47 25.31
C PRO A 480 43.23 6.92 25.50
N GLY A 481 42.61 7.40 24.41
CA GLY A 481 41.16 7.61 24.39
C GLY A 481 40.40 6.31 24.16
N ASP A 482 39.13 6.29 24.53
CA ASP A 482 38.21 5.22 24.19
C ASP A 482 38.08 5.07 22.67
N VAL A 483 37.89 3.84 22.21
CA VAL A 483 37.71 3.52 20.79
C VAL A 483 36.37 2.85 20.57
N ILE A 484 35.74 3.20 19.45
CA ILE A 484 34.52 2.55 18.98
C ILE A 484 34.95 1.55 17.91
N ILE A 485 34.59 0.29 18.09
CA ILE A 485 34.84 -0.78 17.13
C ILE A 485 33.53 -1.49 16.80
N GLU A 486 33.52 -2.19 15.68
CA GLU A 486 32.45 -3.11 15.34
C GLU A 486 32.50 -4.33 16.28
N ARG A 487 31.35 -4.76 16.80
CA ARG A 487 31.23 -5.99 17.60
C ARG A 487 31.83 -7.19 16.87
N ASP A 488 32.39 -8.12 17.63
CA ASP A 488 33.03 -9.35 17.17
C ASP A 488 34.26 -9.12 16.29
N THR A 489 34.82 -7.90 16.32
CA THR A 489 36.14 -7.58 15.76
C THR A 489 37.18 -7.39 16.85
N ALA A 490 38.46 -7.43 16.47
CA ALA A 490 39.57 -7.20 17.39
C ALA A 490 39.86 -5.69 17.52
N VAL A 491 40.11 -5.23 18.76
CA VAL A 491 40.55 -3.85 19.02
C VAL A 491 42.04 -3.71 18.73
N ALA A 492 42.44 -2.61 18.09
CA ALA A 492 43.86 -2.30 17.89
C ALA A 492 44.54 -1.91 19.22
N LYS A 493 45.75 -2.42 19.48
CA LYS A 493 46.54 -2.02 20.64
C LYS A 493 46.86 -0.52 20.58
N PRO A 494 46.63 0.26 21.66
CA PRO A 494 47.04 1.66 21.70
C PRO A 494 48.53 1.86 21.41
N ALA A 495 48.85 2.87 20.60
CA ALA A 495 50.20 3.28 20.30
C ALA A 495 50.32 4.81 20.39
N PRO A 496 51.35 5.36 21.08
CA PRO A 496 52.38 4.64 21.86
C PRO A 496 51.80 3.99 23.13
N ASP A 497 52.59 3.11 23.77
CA ASP A 497 52.25 2.57 25.09
C ASP A 497 52.10 3.71 26.12
N PRO A 498 51.21 3.57 27.12
CA PRO A 498 50.99 4.60 28.13
C PRO A 498 52.23 4.74 29.05
N HIS A 499 52.46 5.96 29.55
CA HIS A 499 53.67 6.35 30.27
C HIS A 499 53.34 7.03 31.60
N VAL A 500 53.99 6.52 32.65
CA VAL A 500 53.97 7.06 34.01
C VAL A 500 55.42 7.24 34.47
N ASP A 501 55.76 8.43 34.97
CA ASP A 501 57.11 8.72 35.44
C ASP A 501 57.52 7.82 36.62
N GLY A 502 58.70 7.20 36.52
CA GLY A 502 59.23 6.29 37.53
C GLY A 502 58.69 4.87 37.46
N TYR A 503 57.88 4.54 36.45
CA TYR A 503 57.32 3.20 36.24
C TYR A 503 57.53 2.73 34.79
N ALA A 504 57.61 1.42 34.59
CA ALA A 504 57.51 0.78 33.29
C ALA A 504 56.08 0.29 33.06
N PHE A 505 55.55 0.52 31.85
CA PHE A 505 54.33 -0.14 31.40
C PHE A 505 54.58 -1.64 31.20
N ASP A 506 53.75 -2.47 31.81
CA ASP A 506 53.85 -3.91 31.73
C ASP A 506 52.92 -4.47 30.64
N ASN A 507 51.60 -4.36 30.84
CA ASN A 507 50.62 -4.77 29.84
C ASN A 507 49.21 -4.21 30.11
N TRP A 508 48.29 -4.50 29.18
CA TRP A 508 46.85 -4.34 29.36
C TRP A 508 46.24 -5.63 29.93
N TYR A 509 45.33 -5.49 30.89
CA TYR A 509 44.71 -6.59 31.61
C TYR A 509 43.18 -6.49 31.54
N THR A 510 42.48 -7.61 31.66
CA THR A 510 41.01 -7.66 31.61
C THR A 510 40.33 -7.12 32.86
N THR A 511 41.06 -7.02 33.97
CA THR A 511 40.54 -6.49 35.24
C THR A 511 41.63 -5.72 35.99
N SER A 512 41.23 -4.88 36.94
CA SER A 512 42.12 -4.08 37.79
C SER A 512 42.92 -4.91 38.83
N SER A 513 42.67 -6.21 38.94
CA SER A 513 43.50 -7.14 39.73
C SER A 513 44.81 -7.51 39.03
N PHE A 514 44.86 -7.32 37.71
CA PHE A 514 45.99 -7.66 36.83
C PHE A 514 46.35 -9.16 36.82
N ASP A 515 45.36 -10.03 36.98
CA ASP A 515 45.57 -11.49 36.96
C ASP A 515 45.63 -12.08 35.54
N ALA A 516 44.98 -11.43 34.56
CA ALA A 516 44.88 -11.92 33.19
C ALA A 516 45.21 -10.82 32.16
N VAL A 517 46.30 -11.03 31.42
CA VAL A 517 46.73 -10.16 30.31
C VAL A 517 45.74 -10.27 29.15
N TRP A 518 45.40 -9.14 28.55
CA TRP A 518 44.58 -9.10 27.34
C TRP A 518 45.40 -9.41 26.08
N ASP A 519 44.87 -10.30 25.24
CA ASP A 519 45.42 -10.60 23.92
C ASP A 519 44.64 -9.79 22.86
N PHE A 520 45.31 -8.85 22.20
CA PHE A 520 44.71 -7.99 21.17
C PHE A 520 44.37 -8.73 19.86
N SER A 521 44.66 -10.03 19.76
CA SER A 521 44.13 -10.87 18.67
C SER A 521 42.72 -11.40 18.97
N ASN A 522 42.24 -11.32 20.21
CA ASN A 522 40.87 -11.70 20.57
C ASN A 522 39.86 -10.67 20.07
N THR A 523 38.66 -11.16 19.72
CA THR A 523 37.52 -10.32 19.36
C THR A 523 36.78 -9.83 20.61
N CYS A 524 36.11 -8.68 20.49
CA CYS A 524 35.30 -8.09 21.54
C CYS A 524 33.82 -8.20 21.19
N SER A 525 33.03 -8.94 21.98
CA SER A 525 31.58 -9.07 21.78
C SER A 525 30.77 -7.98 22.50
N ASP A 526 31.34 -7.34 23.52
CA ASP A 526 30.67 -6.37 24.39
C ASP A 526 31.59 -5.21 24.76
N ALA A 527 30.98 -4.08 25.15
CA ALA A 527 31.73 -2.95 25.69
C ALA A 527 32.51 -3.39 26.95
N MET A 528 33.79 -3.04 27.01
CA MET A 528 34.67 -3.45 28.10
C MET A 528 35.75 -2.41 28.39
N THR A 529 36.38 -2.56 29.56
CA THR A 529 37.51 -1.74 29.97
C THR A 529 38.77 -2.60 30.07
N LEU A 530 39.84 -2.15 29.44
CA LEU A 530 41.18 -2.73 29.57
C LEU A 530 42.00 -1.89 30.55
N TYR A 531 42.69 -2.55 31.48
CA TYR A 531 43.40 -1.91 32.59
C TYR A 531 44.91 -1.97 32.38
N ALA A 532 45.57 -0.81 32.31
CA ALA A 532 47.02 -0.75 32.22
C ALA A 532 47.66 -1.06 33.58
N ARG A 533 48.69 -1.90 33.58
CA ARG A 533 49.56 -2.14 34.75
C ARG A 533 50.91 -1.48 34.56
N PHE A 534 51.39 -0.85 35.62
CA PHE A 534 52.69 -0.23 35.74
C PHE A 534 53.49 -0.85 36.89
N VAL A 535 54.79 -1.05 36.67
CA VAL A 535 55.73 -1.61 37.66
C VAL A 535 56.81 -0.56 37.96
N PRO A 536 57.16 -0.28 39.23
CA PRO A 536 58.21 0.68 39.56
C PRO A 536 59.51 0.34 38.85
N LEU A 537 60.17 1.35 38.29
CA LEU A 537 61.54 1.19 37.81
C LEU A 537 62.44 1.04 39.03
N ASP A 538 63.06 -0.13 39.20
CA ASP A 538 64.07 -0.35 40.23
C ASP A 538 65.19 0.68 40.03
N THR A 539 65.23 1.68 40.90
CA THR A 539 66.31 2.65 40.94
C THR A 539 67.49 1.97 41.62
N PRO A 540 68.66 1.80 40.96
CA PRO A 540 69.86 1.41 41.69
C PRO A 540 70.12 2.48 42.75
N ALA A 541 70.37 2.05 43.99
CA ALA A 541 70.63 2.93 45.12
C ALA A 541 71.66 4.02 44.77
N PRO A 542 71.49 5.26 45.25
CA PRO A 542 72.35 6.37 44.88
C PRO A 542 73.79 6.08 45.31
N ALA A 543 74.73 6.18 44.35
CA ALA A 543 76.15 6.05 44.61
C ALA A 543 76.61 7.10 45.65
N PRO A 544 77.49 6.74 46.60
CA PRO A 544 77.91 7.65 47.65
C PRO A 544 78.78 8.78 47.09
N ASN A 545 78.44 9.98 47.54
CA ASN A 545 79.00 11.27 47.18
C ASN A 545 80.52 11.32 47.48
N SER A 546 81.31 11.87 46.56
CA SER A 546 82.64 12.41 46.88
C SER A 546 82.76 13.82 46.33
N ASP A 547 82.81 14.76 47.26
CA ASP A 547 83.02 16.19 47.05
C ASP A 547 84.48 16.54 46.68
N THR A 548 84.62 17.69 46.00
CA THR A 548 85.78 18.63 45.93
C THR A 548 86.91 18.44 44.86
N PRO A 549 87.61 19.52 44.40
CA PRO A 549 87.41 20.12 43.06
C PRO A 549 88.73 20.48 42.30
N SER A 550 88.61 21.32 41.25
CA SER A 550 89.63 22.03 40.41
C SER A 550 89.99 21.31 39.09
N ARG A 551 90.18 21.96 37.93
CA ARG A 551 90.83 23.24 37.64
C ARG A 551 90.51 23.70 36.18
N GLN A 552 90.35 25.01 35.95
CA GLN A 552 90.31 25.63 34.61
C GLN A 552 91.67 25.55 33.90
N THR A 553 91.68 25.36 32.58
CA THR A 553 92.64 26.07 31.70
C THR A 553 92.09 26.24 30.27
N LEU A 554 92.29 27.45 29.75
CA LEU A 554 91.79 28.05 28.52
C LEU A 554 93.02 28.48 27.67
N ALA A 555 93.02 28.24 26.35
CA ALA A 555 93.69 28.99 25.27
C ALA A 555 93.68 28.13 23.98
N ARG A 556 93.13 28.48 22.81
CA ARG A 556 93.11 29.69 21.96
C ARG A 556 94.38 29.85 21.09
N THR A 557 94.21 29.65 19.78
CA THR A 557 94.77 30.37 18.60
C THR A 557 94.03 29.80 17.36
N GLY A 558 93.72 30.50 16.27
CA GLY A 558 94.04 31.86 15.82
C GLY A 558 93.11 32.21 14.64
N ASP A 559 93.10 33.50 14.35
CA ASP A 559 92.08 34.28 13.65
C ASP A 559 92.38 34.49 12.15
N ALA A 560 91.44 35.17 11.47
CA ALA A 560 91.49 35.79 10.14
C ALA A 560 91.37 34.85 8.92
N GLY A 561 90.40 34.95 7.99
CA GLY A 561 89.57 36.08 7.58
C GLY A 561 90.10 36.66 6.28
N MET A 562 89.49 36.35 5.12
CA MET A 562 89.31 37.30 4.01
C MET A 562 88.43 36.73 2.89
N PHE A 563 87.47 37.56 2.52
CA PHE A 563 86.59 37.60 1.34
C PHE A 563 87.12 37.05 0.01
N GLY A 564 86.17 36.54 -0.78
CA GLY A 564 86.02 36.98 -2.18
C GLY A 564 86.16 35.91 -3.26
N GLY A 565 85.00 35.49 -3.80
CA GLY A 565 84.74 35.63 -5.24
C GLY A 565 85.28 34.59 -6.22
N LEU A 566 84.35 33.74 -6.67
CA LEU A 566 84.12 33.27 -8.06
C LEU A 566 85.27 32.60 -8.84
N ALA A 567 85.09 31.31 -9.19
CA ALA A 567 84.51 30.90 -10.48
C ALA A 567 84.72 29.40 -10.82
N LEU A 568 83.61 28.75 -11.24
CA LEU A 568 83.49 27.66 -12.24
C LEU A 568 84.13 26.28 -11.92
N ALA A 569 83.50 25.11 -12.16
CA ALA A 569 82.33 24.74 -12.94
C ALA A 569 81.84 23.31 -12.59
N GLY A 570 80.58 23.02 -12.97
CA GLY A 570 80.04 21.69 -13.26
C GLY A 570 79.46 20.96 -12.04
N THR A 571 78.21 20.48 -12.01
CA THR A 571 77.36 20.00 -13.10
C THR A 571 75.89 19.92 -12.68
N ALA A 572 75.01 20.15 -13.66
CA ALA A 572 73.62 19.68 -13.80
C ALA A 572 72.56 20.22 -12.84
N GLY A 573 71.83 21.24 -13.33
CA GLY A 573 70.58 21.76 -12.76
C GLY A 573 69.35 20.87 -13.02
N VAL A 574 68.31 20.94 -12.18
CA VAL A 574 67.19 21.93 -12.18
C VAL A 574 66.06 21.43 -13.10
N ALA A 575 64.75 21.44 -12.82
CA ALA A 575 63.84 21.93 -11.77
C ALA A 575 62.47 21.21 -11.99
N LEU A 576 61.59 20.98 -11.00
CA LEU A 576 60.54 21.91 -10.48
C LEU A 576 59.65 22.49 -11.63
N ALA A 577 58.31 22.55 -11.59
CA ALA A 577 57.35 22.61 -10.50
C ALA A 577 55.88 22.41 -10.98
N PHE A 578 55.00 22.32 -9.97
CA PHE A 578 53.53 22.33 -9.90
C PHE A 578 52.73 23.28 -10.82
N MET A 579 51.54 22.85 -11.28
CA MET A 579 50.20 23.33 -10.81
C MET A 579 49.03 22.81 -11.68
N ALA A 580 47.86 22.76 -11.06
CA ALA A 580 46.57 22.25 -11.53
C ALA A 580 45.93 22.99 -12.73
N LEU A 581 45.11 22.27 -13.52
CA LEU A 581 43.91 22.81 -14.17
C LEU A 581 43.00 21.70 -14.72
N ALA A 582 41.69 21.93 -14.60
CA ALA A 582 40.60 21.01 -14.92
C ALA A 582 40.11 21.08 -16.38
N ARG A 583 39.34 20.05 -16.76
CA ARG A 583 38.37 19.93 -17.87
C ARG A 583 38.89 19.89 -19.32
N ALA A 584 38.64 18.79 -20.02
CA ALA A 584 37.47 18.63 -20.92
C ALA A 584 37.67 17.54 -22.00
N LYS A 585 36.60 16.74 -22.17
CA LYS A 585 35.98 16.27 -23.42
C LYS A 585 36.87 15.70 -24.54
N ARG A 586 36.73 14.39 -24.76
CA ARG A 586 36.98 13.72 -26.04
C ARG A 586 35.94 14.16 -27.07
N LYS A 587 36.43 14.51 -28.26
CA LYS A 587 35.69 14.62 -29.52
C LYS A 587 36.29 13.55 -30.44
N ALA A 588 35.47 12.67 -30.99
CA ALA A 588 35.76 11.92 -32.22
C ALA A 588 34.42 11.85 -32.98
N LYS A 589 34.21 12.67 -34.02
CA LYS A 589 34.66 12.58 -35.43
C LYS A 589 33.88 11.53 -36.24
N ASP A 590 33.19 12.05 -37.26
CA ASP A 590 32.85 11.50 -38.58
C ASP A 590 32.16 10.11 -38.58
N LEU A 591 30.86 9.96 -38.90
CA LEU A 591 30.12 10.30 -40.12
C LEU A 591 28.61 10.40 -39.82
#